data_AF-A0A2E6H1N4-F1
#
_entry.id   AF-A0A2E6H1N4-F1
#
_cell.length_a   1.000
_cell.length_b   1.000
_cell.length_c   1.000
_cell.angle_alpha   90.00
_cell.angle_beta   90.00
_cell.angle_gamma   90.00
#
_symmetry.space_group_name_H-M   'P 1'
#
loop_
_entity.id
_entity.type
_entity.pdbx_description
1 polymer ?
#
loop_
_entity_poly.entity_id
_entity_poly.type
_entity_poly.pdbx_seq_one_letter_code
_entity_poly.pdbx_strand_id
1 'polypeptide(L)'
;MENYFETQPIHWNQFSPKDIMFKSNSITKKLLPEENVLSWTTKESRHNAMAEKTGATGQSHTNWAGNTSQYYPRDSYKGVFVQLTDVKKEFVCANLDFINYLPKVDSQGKPLGGLDALVYIRSWHYRHEWRKDAHGNWVQSPVNKTPLHADEGYRIAYGGQGDSNYLTHREFLELIDISEAVRNFLIDEVLPIKRGVAKKKALTLVA
;
A
#
# COMPACT_ATOMS: atom_id res chain seq x y z
N MET A 1 11.61 4.58 16.04
CA MET A 1 10.16 4.30 16.05
C MET A 1 10.02 2.83 15.72
N GLU A 2 9.22 2.06 16.43
CA GLU A 2 9.06 0.63 16.11
C GLU A 2 8.21 0.46 14.84
N ASN A 3 8.50 -0.55 14.04
CA ASN A 3 7.73 -0.84 12.84
C ASN A 3 6.45 -1.61 13.22
N TYR A 4 5.28 -1.00 13.00
CA TYR A 4 3.97 -1.58 13.31
C TYR A 4 3.78 -3.01 12.75
N PHE A 5 4.41 -3.31 11.61
CA PHE A 5 4.26 -4.59 10.90
C PHE A 5 5.12 -5.72 11.47
N GLU A 6 6.06 -5.45 12.38
CA GLU A 6 6.90 -6.49 12.99
C GLU A 6 6.15 -7.38 13.98
N THR A 7 5.04 -6.89 14.54
CA THR A 7 4.24 -7.59 15.54
C THR A 7 2.93 -8.15 14.99
N GLN A 8 2.64 -7.96 13.70
CA GLN A 8 1.40 -8.40 13.08
C GLN A 8 1.46 -9.90 12.75
N PRO A 9 0.35 -10.65 12.91
CA PRO A 9 0.29 -12.09 12.68
C PRO A 9 0.20 -12.41 11.18
N ILE A 10 1.24 -12.07 10.42
CA ILE A 10 1.31 -12.26 8.97
C ILE A 10 2.02 -13.59 8.65
N HIS A 11 1.44 -14.39 7.75
CA HIS A 11 2.09 -15.59 7.21
C HIS A 11 3.17 -15.21 6.20
N TRP A 12 4.33 -14.77 6.69
CA TRP A 12 5.45 -14.37 5.85
C TRP A 12 5.92 -15.49 4.90
N ASN A 13 6.14 -15.13 3.64
CA ASN A 13 6.57 -16.02 2.58
C ASN A 13 7.60 -15.33 1.68
N GLN A 14 7.19 -14.29 0.95
CA GLN A 14 8.07 -13.58 0.03
C GLN A 14 8.36 -12.15 0.46
N PHE A 15 7.62 -11.59 1.41
CA PHE A 15 7.84 -10.26 1.97
C PHE A 15 8.28 -10.35 3.44
N SER A 16 8.61 -9.19 3.99
CA SER A 16 8.96 -8.96 5.39
C SER A 16 8.44 -7.58 5.81
N PRO A 17 8.42 -7.25 7.11
CA PRO A 17 8.03 -5.92 7.59
C PRO A 17 8.81 -4.76 6.94
N LYS A 18 10.05 -5.01 6.51
CA LYS A 18 10.91 -4.02 5.85
C LYS A 18 10.55 -3.79 4.38
N ASP A 19 9.83 -4.73 3.77
CA ASP A 19 9.38 -4.62 2.38
C ASP A 19 8.10 -3.76 2.26
N ILE A 20 7.44 -3.42 3.38
CA ILE A 20 6.24 -2.57 3.40
C ILE A 20 6.65 -1.10 3.41
N MET A 21 6.48 -0.44 2.27
CA MET A 21 6.95 0.92 2.01
C MET A 21 5.78 1.88 1.85
N PHE A 22 5.67 2.85 2.75
CA PHE A 22 4.62 3.86 2.71
C PHE A 22 5.05 5.10 1.94
N LYS A 23 4.10 5.67 1.17
CA LYS A 23 4.30 6.96 0.50
C LYS A 23 4.47 8.05 1.55
N SER A 24 5.56 8.78 1.42
CA SER A 24 5.91 9.93 2.24
C SER A 24 4.77 10.96 2.27
N ASN A 25 4.24 11.20 3.46
CA ASN A 25 3.31 12.28 3.78
C ASN A 25 3.41 12.62 5.27
N SER A 26 2.65 13.61 5.73
CA SER A 26 2.72 14.09 7.11
C SER A 26 2.19 13.11 8.17
N ILE A 27 1.36 12.15 7.78
CA ILE A 27 0.85 11.08 8.66
C ILE A 27 1.89 9.95 8.73
N THR A 28 2.37 9.47 7.58
CA THR A 28 3.30 8.33 7.51
C THR A 28 4.62 8.64 8.21
N LYS A 29 5.18 9.84 8.00
CA LYS A 29 6.38 10.30 8.72
C LYS A 29 6.25 10.37 10.24
N LYS A 30 5.02 10.39 10.78
CA LYS A 30 4.76 10.44 12.22
C LYS A 30 4.53 9.06 12.85
N LEU A 31 4.15 8.08 12.04
CA LEU A 31 3.67 6.78 12.50
C LEU A 31 4.61 5.64 12.13
N LEU A 32 5.49 5.84 11.16
CA LEU A 32 6.38 4.81 10.66
C LEU A 32 7.84 5.24 10.81
N PRO A 33 8.75 4.27 11.02
CA PRO A 33 10.16 4.54 10.99
C PRO A 33 10.60 4.95 9.57
N GLU A 34 11.71 5.68 9.48
CA GLU A 34 12.14 6.34 8.23
C GLU A 34 12.42 5.31 7.13
N GLU A 35 12.95 4.14 7.48
CA GLU A 35 13.24 3.05 6.56
C GLU A 35 11.99 2.47 5.88
N ASN A 36 10.78 2.66 6.45
CA ASN A 36 9.51 2.25 5.87
C ASN A 36 8.79 3.39 5.12
N VAL A 37 9.41 4.57 4.99
CA VAL A 37 8.84 5.72 4.29
C VAL A 37 9.65 6.03 3.04
N LEU A 38 9.00 6.09 1.88
CA LEU A 38 9.62 6.40 0.60
C LEU A 38 8.89 7.55 -0.09
N SER A 39 9.65 8.46 -0.69
CA SER A 39 9.08 9.56 -1.49
C SER A 39 9.05 9.16 -2.97
N TRP A 40 7.89 9.27 -3.62
CA TRP A 40 7.77 9.03 -5.06
C TRP A 40 6.64 9.85 -5.67
N THR A 41 6.77 10.22 -6.94
CA THR A 41 5.76 10.99 -7.69
C THR A 41 4.96 10.07 -8.62
N THR A 42 5.65 9.21 -9.35
CA THR A 42 5.10 8.24 -10.32
C THR A 42 5.42 6.81 -9.91
N LYS A 43 4.72 5.82 -10.49
CA LYS A 43 5.07 4.40 -10.33
C LYS A 43 6.53 4.13 -10.75
N GLU A 44 6.97 4.71 -11.85
CA GLU A 44 8.35 4.54 -12.32
C GLU A 44 9.38 5.11 -11.34
N SER A 45 9.15 6.32 -10.80
CA SER A 45 10.04 6.90 -9.79
C SER A 45 10.15 6.06 -8.52
N ARG A 46 9.04 5.38 -8.13
CA ARG A 46 9.01 4.44 -7.01
C ARG A 46 9.84 3.19 -7.30
N HIS A 47 9.70 2.64 -8.50
CA HIS A 47 10.46 1.47 -8.94
C HIS A 47 11.96 1.75 -8.94
N ASN A 48 12.38 2.89 -9.51
CA ASN A 48 13.77 3.32 -9.51
C ASN A 48 14.33 3.51 -8.09
N ALA A 49 13.57 4.20 -7.23
CA ALA A 49 14.00 4.44 -5.85
C ALA A 49 14.15 3.15 -5.04
N MET A 50 13.32 2.14 -5.27
CA MET A 50 13.48 0.83 -4.63
C MET A 50 14.61 0.00 -5.20
N ALA A 51 14.79 0.00 -6.51
CA ALA A 51 15.91 -0.68 -7.14
C ALA A 51 17.24 -0.10 -6.60
N GLU A 52 17.37 1.22 -6.55
CA GLU A 52 18.54 1.89 -5.96
C GLU A 52 18.71 1.54 -4.47
N LYS A 53 17.63 1.58 -3.67
CA LYS A 53 17.66 1.21 -2.24
C LYS A 53 18.10 -0.23 -2.01
N THR A 54 17.85 -1.13 -2.96
CA THR A 54 18.24 -2.55 -2.90
C THR A 54 19.59 -2.83 -3.55
N GLY A 55 20.32 -1.78 -3.97
CA GLY A 55 21.67 -1.88 -4.51
C GLY A 55 21.72 -2.24 -6.01
N ALA A 56 20.60 -2.14 -6.72
CA ALA A 56 20.59 -2.35 -8.16
C ALA A 56 21.44 -1.29 -8.86
N THR A 57 22.13 -1.70 -9.94
CA THR A 57 22.89 -0.77 -10.77
C THR A 57 22.00 -0.23 -11.89
N GLY A 58 21.92 1.10 -12.01
CA GLY A 58 21.17 1.73 -13.09
C GLY A 58 21.78 1.39 -14.45
N GLN A 59 20.92 1.05 -15.41
CA GLN A 59 21.30 0.85 -16.80
C GLN A 59 20.98 2.09 -17.61
N SER A 60 21.75 2.32 -18.67
CA SER A 60 21.52 3.41 -19.62
C SER A 60 21.19 2.84 -20.99
N HIS A 61 20.17 3.39 -21.64
CA HIS A 61 19.82 3.07 -23.01
C HIS A 61 19.76 4.35 -23.82
N THR A 62 20.55 4.43 -24.89
CA THR A 62 20.52 5.53 -25.86
C THR A 62 19.70 5.10 -27.06
N ASN A 63 18.63 5.84 -27.35
CA ASN A 63 17.80 5.55 -28.52
C ASN A 63 18.46 6.03 -29.83
N TRP A 64 17.87 5.65 -30.97
CA TRP A 64 18.37 6.03 -32.30
C TRP A 64 18.41 7.55 -32.56
N ALA A 65 17.70 8.35 -31.77
CA ALA A 65 17.73 9.81 -31.82
C ALA A 65 18.81 10.43 -30.93
N GLY A 66 19.67 9.61 -30.29
CA GLY A 66 20.73 10.06 -29.39
C GLY A 66 20.29 10.40 -27.97
N ASN A 67 19.01 10.18 -27.61
CA ASN A 67 18.52 10.45 -26.27
C ASN A 67 18.83 9.27 -25.35
N THR A 68 19.56 9.53 -24.26
CA THR A 68 19.90 8.53 -23.23
C THR A 68 18.91 8.58 -22.07
N SER A 69 18.28 7.45 -21.77
CA SER A 69 17.46 7.26 -20.57
C SER A 69 18.15 6.31 -19.60
N GLN A 70 18.15 6.67 -18.31
CA GLN A 70 18.53 5.75 -17.23
C GLN A 70 17.30 5.01 -16.71
N TYR A 71 17.43 3.71 -16.52
CA TYR A 71 16.39 2.86 -15.96
C TYR A 71 17.00 1.79 -15.06
N TYR A 72 16.22 1.26 -14.14
CA TYR A 72 16.63 0.10 -13.35
C TYR A 72 15.92 -1.15 -13.87
N PRO A 73 16.63 -2.28 -14.04
CA PRO A 73 16.00 -3.56 -14.34
C PRO A 73 14.91 -3.86 -13.30
N ARG A 74 13.72 -4.23 -13.79
CA ARG A 74 12.58 -4.48 -12.91
C ARG A 74 12.79 -5.70 -12.02
N ASP A 75 13.64 -6.63 -12.42
CA ASP A 75 13.96 -7.88 -11.73
C ASP A 75 14.87 -7.74 -10.50
N SER A 76 15.12 -6.52 -10.04
CA SER A 76 16.06 -6.24 -8.97
C SER A 76 15.45 -6.10 -7.58
N TYR A 77 14.12 -5.99 -7.46
CA TYR A 77 13.49 -5.72 -6.16
C TYR A 77 12.09 -6.35 -6.01
N LYS A 78 11.65 -6.31 -4.75
CA LYS A 78 10.28 -6.58 -4.31
C LYS A 78 9.85 -5.49 -3.32
N GLY A 79 8.56 -5.35 -3.09
CA GLY A 79 8.01 -4.45 -2.08
C GLY A 79 6.49 -4.40 -2.08
N VAL A 80 5.93 -4.01 -0.94
CA VAL A 80 4.50 -3.68 -0.81
C VAL A 80 4.40 -2.17 -0.64
N PHE A 81 3.87 -1.50 -1.66
CA PHE A 81 3.80 -0.05 -1.66
C PHE A 81 2.45 0.45 -1.20
N VAL A 82 2.44 1.13 -0.06
CA VAL A 82 1.21 1.65 0.54
C VAL A 82 1.11 3.15 0.31
N GLN A 83 0.06 3.59 -0.38
CA GLN A 83 -0.29 5.00 -0.51
C GLN A 83 -1.56 5.29 0.27
N LEU A 84 -1.44 6.09 1.34
CA LEU A 84 -2.63 6.66 1.99
C LEU A 84 -3.35 7.60 1.04
N THR A 85 -4.67 7.41 0.90
CA THR A 85 -5.57 8.25 0.10
C THR A 85 -6.63 8.87 0.99
N ASP A 86 -7.33 9.89 0.48
CA ASP A 86 -8.35 10.61 1.27
C ASP A 86 -7.80 11.20 2.59
N VAL A 87 -6.50 11.53 2.65
CA VAL A 87 -5.81 11.97 3.89
C VAL A 87 -6.41 13.19 4.58
N LYS A 88 -7.26 13.96 3.88
CA LYS A 88 -8.00 15.11 4.41
C LYS A 88 -9.30 14.69 5.12
N LYS A 89 -9.92 13.57 4.74
CA LYS A 89 -11.16 13.04 5.37
C LYS A 89 -10.86 12.45 6.75
N GLU A 90 -11.89 12.22 7.57
CA GLU A 90 -11.75 11.53 8.86
C GLU A 90 -11.21 10.11 8.66
N PHE A 91 -11.88 9.34 7.80
CA PHE A 91 -11.52 7.97 7.45
C PHE A 91 -10.55 7.96 6.27
N VAL A 92 -9.26 7.78 6.57
CA VAL A 92 -8.18 7.70 5.60
C VAL A 92 -8.21 6.32 4.94
N CYS A 93 -8.05 6.28 3.62
CA CYS A 93 -8.04 5.05 2.84
C CYS A 93 -6.60 4.65 2.47
N ALA A 94 -6.41 3.48 1.88
CA ALA A 94 -5.11 3.06 1.36
C ALA A 94 -5.22 2.38 -0.01
N ASN A 95 -4.22 2.60 -0.86
CA ASN A 95 -3.96 1.77 -2.03
C ASN A 95 -2.67 1.00 -1.76
N LEU A 96 -2.67 -0.30 -2.02
CA LEU A 96 -1.52 -1.18 -1.91
C LEU A 96 -1.16 -1.68 -3.31
N ASP A 97 0.13 -1.77 -3.57
CA ASP A 97 0.69 -2.33 -4.80
C ASP A 97 1.76 -3.35 -4.39
N PHE A 98 1.44 -4.62 -4.55
CA PHE A 98 2.31 -5.75 -4.23
C PHE A 98 3.16 -6.07 -5.45
N ILE A 99 4.47 -5.86 -5.31
CA ILE A 99 5.43 -6.08 -6.37
C ILE A 99 6.46 -7.11 -5.93
N ASN A 100 6.66 -8.15 -6.72
CA ASN A 100 7.83 -8.99 -6.62
C ASN A 100 8.27 -9.40 -8.02
N TYR A 101 9.27 -8.70 -8.53
CA TYR A 101 9.82 -8.93 -9.86
C TYR A 101 11.13 -9.73 -9.82
N LEU A 102 11.62 -10.11 -8.63
CA LEU A 102 12.79 -10.96 -8.52
C LEU A 102 12.60 -12.23 -9.38
N PRO A 103 13.64 -12.69 -10.09
CA PRO A 103 13.53 -13.89 -10.93
C PRO A 103 13.02 -15.07 -10.11
N LYS A 104 11.91 -15.66 -10.56
CA LYS A 104 11.33 -16.88 -10.01
C LYS A 104 11.42 -17.97 -11.06
N VAL A 105 11.75 -19.18 -10.63
CA VAL A 105 11.69 -20.38 -11.48
C VAL A 105 10.85 -21.45 -10.80
N ASP A 106 10.18 -22.27 -11.60
CA ASP A 106 9.50 -23.46 -11.08
C ASP A 106 10.49 -24.59 -10.79
N SER A 107 9.97 -25.72 -10.29
CA SER A 107 10.77 -26.92 -10.01
C SER A 107 11.48 -27.53 -11.23
N GLN A 108 11.10 -27.13 -12.45
CA GLN A 108 11.72 -27.55 -13.71
C GLN A 108 12.68 -26.48 -14.26
N GLY A 109 12.93 -25.40 -13.52
CA GLY A 109 13.77 -24.29 -13.95
C GLY A 109 13.11 -23.36 -14.95
N LYS A 110 11.80 -23.47 -15.21
CA LYS A 110 11.11 -22.55 -16.12
C LYS A 110 10.81 -21.23 -15.41
N PRO A 111 11.01 -20.08 -16.09
CA PRO A 111 10.67 -18.78 -15.53
C PRO A 111 9.20 -18.68 -15.14
N LEU A 112 8.94 -18.12 -13.97
CA LEU A 112 7.61 -17.75 -13.49
C LEU A 112 7.42 -16.24 -13.62
N GLY A 113 6.17 -15.83 -13.82
CA GLY A 113 5.79 -14.43 -13.84
C GLY A 113 6.07 -13.72 -12.51
N GLY A 114 6.33 -12.43 -12.57
CA GLY A 114 6.42 -11.58 -11.39
C GLY A 114 5.04 -11.30 -10.76
N LEU A 115 5.06 -10.94 -9.49
CA LEU A 115 3.89 -10.45 -8.78
C LEU A 115 3.69 -8.95 -9.05
N ASP A 116 2.49 -8.58 -9.48
CA ASP A 116 2.02 -7.20 -9.64
C ASP A 116 0.51 -7.19 -9.34
N ALA A 117 0.14 -6.88 -8.10
CA ALA A 117 -1.24 -6.96 -7.62
C ALA A 117 -1.64 -5.70 -6.87
N LEU A 118 -2.84 -5.19 -7.19
CA LEU A 118 -3.41 -3.99 -6.58
C LEU A 118 -4.47 -4.36 -5.56
N VAL A 119 -4.40 -3.73 -4.38
CA VAL A 119 -5.42 -3.86 -3.34
C VAL A 119 -5.84 -2.47 -2.88
N TYR A 120 -7.12 -2.29 -2.62
CA TYR A 120 -7.68 -1.02 -2.16
C TYR A 120 -8.39 -1.20 -0.83
N ILE A 121 -8.04 -0.39 0.15
CA ILE A 121 -8.76 -0.28 1.41
C ILE A 121 -9.57 1.01 1.35
N ARG A 122 -10.90 0.87 1.33
CA ARG A 122 -11.85 1.99 1.17
C ARG A 122 -12.74 2.15 2.39
N SER A 123 -13.15 3.39 2.63
CA SER A 123 -14.11 3.72 3.67
C SER A 123 -15.55 3.60 3.17
N TRP A 124 -16.32 2.83 3.93
CA TRP A 124 -17.77 2.59 3.85
C TRP A 124 -18.47 2.92 5.17
N HIS A 125 -17.86 3.76 6.00
CA HIS A 125 -18.39 4.16 7.30
C HIS A 125 -19.76 4.85 7.18
N TYR A 126 -20.00 5.56 6.08
CA TYR A 126 -21.32 6.09 5.73
C TYR A 126 -21.81 5.38 4.46
N ARG A 127 -22.94 4.67 4.59
CA ARG A 127 -23.66 4.07 3.47
C ARG A 127 -24.41 5.16 2.74
N HIS A 128 -24.43 5.07 1.42
CA HIS A 128 -25.14 6.01 0.57
C HIS A 128 -26.20 5.27 -0.24
N GLU A 129 -27.36 5.90 -0.37
CA GLU A 129 -28.42 5.46 -1.27
C GLU A 129 -28.69 6.57 -2.29
N TRP A 130 -29.06 6.15 -3.50
CA TRP A 130 -29.59 7.06 -4.49
C TRP A 130 -31.00 7.49 -4.09
N ARG A 131 -31.22 8.80 -3.96
CA ARG A 131 -32.53 9.41 -3.70
C ARG A 131 -32.75 10.58 -4.65
N LYS A 132 -34.00 10.90 -4.97
CA LYS A 132 -34.30 12.12 -5.73
C LYS A 132 -34.26 13.33 -4.79
N ASP A 133 -33.57 14.39 -5.21
CA ASP A 133 -33.61 15.69 -4.53
C ASP A 133 -34.94 16.42 -4.80
N ALA A 134 -35.10 17.62 -4.23
CA ALA A 134 -36.31 18.44 -4.41
C ALA A 134 -36.60 18.83 -5.87
N HIS A 135 -35.60 18.73 -6.76
CA HIS A 135 -35.72 19.01 -8.19
C HIS A 135 -35.85 17.73 -9.03
N GLY A 136 -35.95 16.55 -8.39
CA GLY A 136 -36.11 15.26 -9.06
C GLY A 136 -34.80 14.61 -9.54
N ASN A 137 -33.63 15.19 -9.26
CA ASN A 137 -32.33 14.65 -9.65
C ASN A 137 -31.87 13.56 -8.69
N TRP A 138 -31.26 12.49 -9.21
CA TRP A 138 -30.66 11.44 -8.38
C TRP A 138 -29.39 11.96 -7.70
N VAL A 139 -29.39 11.96 -6.37
CA VAL A 139 -28.24 12.31 -5.52
C VAL A 139 -27.94 11.16 -4.57
N GLN A 140 -26.67 10.98 -4.22
CA GLN A 140 -26.28 10.06 -3.15
C GLN A 140 -26.48 10.74 -1.79
N SER A 141 -27.27 10.12 -0.93
CA SER A 141 -27.56 10.61 0.42
C SER A 141 -27.12 9.59 1.47
N PRO A 142 -26.46 10.02 2.56
CA PRO A 142 -26.06 9.11 3.63
C PRO A 142 -27.30 8.53 4.32
N VAL A 143 -27.32 7.22 4.51
CA VAL A 143 -28.43 6.49 5.12
C VAL A 143 -28.30 6.45 6.64
N ASN A 144 -27.07 6.28 7.13
CA ASN A 144 -26.75 6.25 8.55
C ASN A 144 -26.25 7.63 9.03
N LYS A 145 -26.76 8.06 10.19
CA LYS A 145 -26.38 9.32 10.84
C LYS A 145 -25.04 9.22 11.57
N THR A 146 -24.75 8.06 12.12
CA THR A 146 -23.49 7.74 12.82
C THR A 146 -22.65 6.81 11.95
N PRO A 147 -21.33 6.98 11.90
CA PRO A 147 -20.47 6.10 11.11
C PRO A 147 -20.56 4.65 11.63
N LEU A 148 -20.43 3.68 10.73
CA LEU A 148 -20.25 2.27 11.12
C LEU A 148 -18.99 2.10 11.97
N HIS A 149 -18.92 0.97 12.68
CA HIS A 149 -17.70 0.62 13.40
C HIS A 149 -16.51 0.54 12.44
N ALA A 150 -15.31 0.86 12.90
CA ALA A 150 -14.12 0.87 12.05
C ALA A 150 -13.90 -0.48 11.35
N ASP A 151 -14.24 -1.56 12.07
CA ASP A 151 -14.11 -2.91 11.53
C ASP A 151 -15.03 -3.21 10.35
N GLU A 152 -16.23 -2.63 10.36
CA GLU A 152 -17.22 -2.80 9.29
C GLU A 152 -17.04 -1.76 8.18
N GLY A 153 -16.56 -0.59 8.57
CA GLY A 153 -16.43 0.59 7.74
C GLY A 153 -15.24 0.53 6.80
N TYR A 154 -14.12 -0.09 7.20
CA TYR A 154 -13.02 -0.34 6.27
C TYR A 154 -13.21 -1.66 5.54
N ARG A 155 -13.20 -1.59 4.21
CA ARG A 155 -13.33 -2.76 3.33
C ARG A 155 -12.13 -2.88 2.41
N ILE A 156 -11.70 -4.12 2.19
CA ILE A 156 -10.59 -4.47 1.32
C ILE A 156 -11.17 -4.96 -0.02
N ALA A 157 -10.71 -4.37 -1.12
CA ALA A 157 -11.03 -4.77 -2.48
C ALA A 157 -9.75 -5.23 -3.18
N TYR A 158 -9.70 -6.52 -3.53
CA TYR A 158 -8.61 -7.09 -4.31
C TYR A 158 -8.85 -6.84 -5.79
N GLY A 159 -7.88 -6.20 -6.45
CA GLY A 159 -7.82 -6.15 -7.90
C GLY A 159 -7.45 -7.53 -8.45
N GLY A 160 -8.06 -7.91 -9.56
CA GLY A 160 -7.68 -9.15 -10.25
C GLY A 160 -6.25 -9.07 -10.74
N GLN A 161 -5.46 -10.10 -10.44
CA GLN A 161 -4.29 -10.44 -11.24
C GLN A 161 -4.84 -11.09 -12.51
N GLY A 162 -4.36 -10.70 -13.70
CA GLY A 162 -4.84 -11.29 -14.96
C GLY A 162 -4.81 -12.82 -14.90
N ASP A 163 -5.69 -13.47 -15.66
CA ASP A 163 -5.89 -14.93 -15.65
C ASP A 163 -4.61 -15.76 -15.87
N SER A 164 -3.56 -15.19 -16.46
CA SER A 164 -2.26 -15.83 -16.65
C SER A 164 -1.22 -15.58 -15.54
N ASN A 165 -1.58 -14.87 -14.47
CA ASN A 165 -0.66 -14.51 -13.39
C ASN A 165 -1.20 -15.03 -12.06
N TYR A 166 -1.00 -16.32 -11.82
CA TYR A 166 -1.55 -17.04 -10.68
C TYR A 166 -0.73 -16.85 -9.41
N LEU A 167 -1.40 -16.89 -8.25
CA LEU A 167 -0.76 -16.98 -6.94
C LEU A 167 -0.85 -18.41 -6.44
N THR A 168 0.22 -18.88 -5.80
CA THR A 168 0.10 -20.02 -4.91
C THR A 168 -0.80 -19.66 -3.71
N HIS A 169 -1.40 -20.67 -3.06
CA HIS A 169 -2.18 -20.45 -1.84
C HIS A 169 -1.41 -19.65 -0.78
N ARG A 170 -0.11 -19.93 -0.62
CA ARG A 170 0.75 -19.24 0.35
C ARG A 170 0.99 -17.78 -0.01
N GLU A 171 1.22 -17.46 -1.28
CA GLU A 171 1.35 -16.06 -1.73
C GLU A 171 0.02 -15.32 -1.53
N PHE A 172 -1.11 -15.97 -1.80
CA PHE A 172 -2.41 -15.34 -1.60
C PHE A 172 -2.71 -15.05 -0.13
N LEU A 173 -2.41 -15.98 0.78
CA LEU A 173 -2.53 -15.76 2.23
C LEU A 173 -1.67 -14.59 2.70
N GLU A 174 -0.40 -14.52 2.27
CA GLU A 174 0.48 -13.41 2.63
C GLU A 174 -0.07 -12.05 2.16
N LEU A 175 -0.63 -11.99 0.95
CA LEU A 175 -1.28 -10.78 0.43
C LEU A 175 -2.53 -10.40 1.25
N ILE A 176 -3.29 -11.39 1.70
CA ILE A 176 -4.44 -11.18 2.57
C ILE A 176 -4.03 -10.58 3.90
N ASP A 177 -3.08 -11.22 4.58
CA ASP A 177 -2.64 -10.81 5.90
C ASP A 177 -1.99 -9.43 5.89
N ILE A 178 -1.16 -9.12 4.88
CA ILE A 178 -0.55 -7.78 4.77
C ILE A 178 -1.62 -6.72 4.54
N SER A 179 -2.63 -7.00 3.70
CA SER A 179 -3.72 -6.06 3.46
C SER A 179 -4.55 -5.82 4.73
N GLU A 180 -4.80 -6.86 5.50
CA GLU A 180 -5.49 -6.78 6.79
C GLU A 180 -4.64 -6.03 7.82
N ALA A 181 -3.34 -6.26 7.88
CA ALA A 181 -2.43 -5.50 8.73
C ALA A 181 -2.40 -4.01 8.38
N VAL A 182 -2.47 -3.65 7.08
CA VAL A 182 -2.60 -2.25 6.68
C VAL A 182 -3.97 -1.67 7.04
N ARG A 183 -5.06 -2.46 6.95
CA ARG A 183 -6.39 -2.06 7.45
C ARG A 183 -6.33 -1.78 8.95
N ASN A 184 -5.73 -2.66 9.75
CA ASN A 184 -5.56 -2.49 11.19
C ASN A 184 -4.70 -1.27 11.51
N PHE A 185 -3.62 -1.03 10.76
CA PHE A 185 -2.84 0.21 10.88
C PHE A 185 -3.69 1.48 10.67
N LEU A 186 -4.66 1.46 9.74
CA LEU A 186 -5.59 2.58 9.58
C LEU A 186 -6.50 2.77 10.81
N ILE A 187 -6.91 1.68 11.45
CA ILE A 187 -7.81 1.66 12.61
C ILE A 187 -7.09 2.05 13.89
N ASP A 188 -5.91 1.48 14.14
CA ASP A 188 -5.19 1.55 15.41
C ASP A 188 -4.30 2.79 15.51
N GLU A 189 -3.74 3.24 14.38
CA GLU A 189 -2.71 4.30 14.38
C GLU A 189 -3.21 5.56 13.67
N VAL A 190 -3.74 5.42 12.44
CA VAL A 190 -4.14 6.59 11.63
C VAL A 190 -5.42 7.25 12.17
N LEU A 191 -6.46 6.48 12.43
CA LEU A 191 -7.76 7.02 12.86
C LEU A 191 -7.67 7.74 14.23
N PRO A 192 -6.96 7.22 15.24
CA PRO A 192 -6.79 7.94 16.51
C PRO A 192 -6.03 9.25 16.37
N ILE A 193 -5.02 9.33 15.49
CA ILE A 193 -4.36 10.60 15.16
C ILE A 193 -5.33 11.57 14.50
N LYS A 194 -6.15 11.10 13.56
CA LYS A 194 -7.13 11.94 12.85
C LYS A 194 -8.22 12.49 13.78
N ARG A 195 -8.56 11.75 14.83
CA ARG A 195 -9.51 12.16 15.87
C ARG A 195 -8.86 12.94 17.03
N GLY A 196 -7.54 13.11 17.02
CA GLY A 196 -6.81 13.79 18.10
C GLY A 196 -6.79 13.01 19.43
N VAL A 197 -7.13 11.72 19.42
CA VAL A 197 -7.16 10.83 20.60
C VAL A 197 -5.75 10.33 20.92
N ALA A 198 -4.98 9.99 19.89
CA ALA A 198 -3.56 9.69 20.06
C ALA A 198 -2.76 11.01 20.10
N LYS A 199 -2.12 11.29 21.24
CA LYS A 199 -1.10 12.35 21.30
C LYS A 199 0.10 11.91 20.47
N LYS A 200 0.69 12.86 19.72
CA LYS A 200 2.01 12.74 19.08
C LYS A 200 2.89 11.88 19.99
N LYS A 201 3.46 10.77 19.53
CA LYS A 201 4.67 10.24 20.17
C LYS A 201 5.66 11.40 20.08
N ALA A 202 5.74 12.17 21.17
CA ALA A 202 6.81 13.11 21.37
C ALA A 202 8.06 12.27 21.18
N LEU A 203 8.92 12.72 20.28
CA LEU A 203 10.32 12.32 20.30
C LEU A 203 10.79 12.57 21.73
N THR A 204 10.80 11.53 22.56
CA THR A 204 11.60 11.51 23.76
C THR A 204 13.03 11.48 23.27
N LEU A 205 13.53 12.68 22.94
CA LEU A 205 14.90 13.03 23.27
C LEU A 205 15.00 12.83 24.79
N VAL A 206 15.55 11.69 25.18
CA VAL A 206 16.13 11.54 26.51
C VAL A 206 17.61 11.35 26.28
N ALA A 207 18.31 12.44 26.63
CA ALA A 207 19.71 12.63 27.03
C ALA A 207 20.70 11.50 26.74
#